data_AF-A0A7W0WGN3-F1
#
_entry.id   AF-A0A7W0WGN3-F1
#
_cell.length_a   1.000
_cell.length_b   1.000
_cell.length_c   1.000
_cell.angle_alpha   90.00
_cell.angle_beta   90.00
_cell.angle_gamma   90.00
#
_symmetry.space_group_name_H-M   'P 1'
#
loop_
_entity.id
_entity.type
_entity.pdbx_description
1 polymer ?
#
loop_
_entity_poly.entity_id
_entity_poly.type
_entity_poly.pdbx_seq_one_letter_code
_entity_poly.pdbx_strand_id
1 'polypeptide(L)'
;MEEGEKMGAQYVVDENGKHISVILPIEEYEHLIEALEELEDVLAAQAYDEARAELERGEDELIPWEQAKKEIEEERAKRGHQDAV
;
A
#
# COMPACT_ATOMS: atom_id res chain seq x y z
N MET A 1 -0.08 18.26 -24.45
CA MET A 1 -0.82 16.99 -24.50
C MET A 1 0.24 15.96 -24.77
N GLU A 2 0.82 15.37 -23.73
CA GLU A 2 1.72 14.24 -23.91
C GLU A 2 0.88 13.12 -24.53
N GLU A 3 1.24 12.73 -25.75
CA GLU A 3 0.77 11.49 -26.33
C GLU A 3 1.13 10.39 -25.33
N GLY A 4 0.12 9.77 -24.73
CA GLY A 4 0.31 8.66 -23.82
C GLY A 4 1.25 7.67 -24.47
N GLU A 5 2.42 7.51 -23.85
CA GLU A 5 3.47 6.62 -24.30
C GLU A 5 2.80 5.27 -24.57
N LYS A 6 2.91 4.77 -25.80
CA LYS A 6 2.37 3.45 -26.14
C LYS A 6 3.14 2.45 -25.31
N MET A 7 2.61 2.12 -24.14
CA MET A 7 3.10 1.01 -23.36
C MET A 7 3.12 -0.19 -24.29
N GLY A 8 4.30 -0.77 -24.52
CA GLY A 8 4.51 -1.92 -25.41
C GLY A 8 3.87 -3.20 -24.87
N ALA A 9 2.74 -3.08 -24.19
CA ALA A 9 2.02 -4.10 -23.48
C ALA A 9 1.43 -5.11 -24.47
N GLN A 10 1.73 -6.38 -24.25
CA GLN A 10 1.10 -7.49 -24.95
C GLN A 10 0.18 -8.21 -23.98
N TYR A 11 -1.07 -8.43 -24.36
CA TYR A 11 -2.05 -9.11 -23.53
C TYR A 11 -2.17 -10.58 -23.94
N VAL A 12 -2.13 -11.47 -22.95
CA VAL A 12 -2.48 -12.88 -23.13
C VAL A 12 -3.95 -13.04 -22.77
N VAL A 13 -4.70 -13.70 -23.64
CA VAL A 13 -6.14 -13.90 -23.49
C VAL A 13 -6.47 -15.38 -23.34
N ASP A 14 -7.55 -15.68 -22.61
CA ASP A 14 -8.11 -17.03 -22.53
C ASP A 14 -8.95 -17.38 -23.78
N GLU A 15 -9.50 -18.59 -23.80
CA GLU A 15 -10.34 -19.12 -24.90
C GLU A 15 -11.61 -18.29 -25.15
N ASN A 16 -12.06 -17.50 -24.18
CA ASN A 16 -13.21 -16.60 -24.28
C ASN A 16 -12.80 -15.17 -24.65
N GLY A 17 -11.51 -14.91 -24.88
CA GLY A 17 -10.96 -13.59 -25.19
C GLY A 17 -10.77 -12.69 -23.96
N LYS A 18 -10.86 -13.23 -22.74
CA LYS A 18 -10.62 -12.46 -21.51
C LYS A 18 -9.13 -12.31 -21.29
N HIS A 19 -8.65 -11.09 -21.02
CA HIS A 19 -7.25 -10.84 -20.66
C HIS A 19 -6.94 -11.50 -19.31
N ILE A 20 -5.90 -12.34 -19.28
CA ILE A 20 -5.47 -13.08 -18.09
C ILE A 20 -4.06 -12.72 -17.64
N SER A 21 -3.21 -12.20 -18.55
CA SER A 21 -1.91 -11.64 -18.18
C SER A 21 -1.48 -10.56 -19.18
N VAL A 22 -0.48 -9.78 -18.76
CA VAL A 22 0.16 -8.74 -19.59
C VAL A 22 1.67 -8.96 -19.54
N ILE A 23 2.33 -8.76 -20.67
CA ILE A 23 3.79 -8.75 -20.81
C ILE A 23 4.18 -7.31 -21.13
N LEU A 24 5.07 -6.77 -20.30
CA LEU A 24 5.56 -5.39 -20.41
C LEU A 24 7.07 -5.42 -20.72
N PRO A 25 7.59 -4.40 -21.44
CA PRO A 25 9.02 -4.08 -21.40
C PRO A 25 9.46 -3.86 -19.96
N ILE A 26 10.71 -4.25 -19.65
CA ILE A 26 11.21 -4.17 -18.27
C ILE A 26 11.22 -2.73 -17.74
N GLU A 27 11.60 -1.76 -18.59
CA GLU A 27 11.64 -0.33 -18.24
C GLU A 27 10.24 0.17 -17.83
N GLU A 28 9.20 -0.25 -18.55
CA GLU A 28 7.82 0.11 -18.23
C GLU A 28 7.36 -0.49 -16.89
N TYR A 29 7.72 -1.74 -16.64
CA TYR A 29 7.42 -2.37 -15.35
C TYR A 29 8.12 -1.65 -14.20
N GLU A 30 9.40 -1.31 -14.36
CA GLU A 30 10.17 -0.58 -13.35
C GLU A 30 9.58 0.81 -13.08
N HIS A 31 9.16 1.54 -14.13
CA HIS A 31 8.46 2.81 -13.96
C HIS A 31 7.13 2.69 -13.22
N LEU A 32 6.35 1.62 -13.45
CA LEU A 32 5.13 1.37 -12.69
C LEU A 32 5.40 1.08 -11.21
N ILE A 33 6.51 0.41 -10.90
CA ILE A 33 6.93 0.18 -9.50
C ILE A 33 7.36 1.49 -8.86
N GLU A 34 8.17 2.30 -9.53
CA GLU A 34 8.59 3.62 -9.04
C GLU A 34 7.40 4.55 -8.78
N ALA A 35 6.43 4.59 -9.70
CA ALA A 35 5.20 5.37 -9.53
C ALA A 35 4.34 4.88 -8.36
N LEU A 36 4.36 3.56 -8.08
CA LEU A 36 3.66 3.01 -6.92
C LEU A 36 4.35 3.43 -5.61
N GLU A 37 5.68 3.39 -5.56
CA GLU A 37 6.46 3.85 -4.40
C GLU A 37 6.22 5.35 -4.13
N GLU A 38 6.20 6.19 -5.17
CA GLU A 38 5.89 7.62 -5.02
C GLU A 38 4.47 7.84 -4.48
N LEU A 39 3.50 7.04 -4.93
CA LEU A 39 2.13 7.11 -4.41
C LEU A 39 2.06 6.68 -2.95
N GLU A 40 2.79 5.64 -2.55
CA GLU A 40 2.88 5.19 -1.16
C GLU A 40 3.42 6.29 -0.23
N ASP A 41 4.44 7.04 -0.67
CA ASP A 41 4.98 8.18 0.07
C ASP A 41 3.93 9.29 0.28
N VAL A 42 3.15 9.60 -0.77
CA VAL A 42 2.05 10.57 -0.67
C VAL A 42 0.98 10.10 0.31
N LEU A 43 0.60 8.82 0.27
CA LEU A 43 -0.38 8.26 1.20
C LEU A 43 0.14 8.23 2.63
N ALA A 44 1.42 7.93 2.84
CA ALA A 44 2.05 7.96 4.16
C ALA A 44 2.06 9.38 4.75
N ALA A 45 2.35 10.40 3.93
CA ALA A 45 2.29 11.79 4.36
C ALA A 45 0.88 12.20 4.79
N GLN A 46 -0.15 11.79 4.03
CA GLN A 46 -1.55 12.06 4.38
C GLN A 46 -1.97 11.38 5.70
N ALA A 47 -1.57 10.12 5.90
CA ALA A 47 -1.86 9.40 7.13
C ALA A 47 -1.19 10.07 8.35
N TYR A 48 0.02 10.59 8.18
CA TYR A 48 0.68 11.38 9.23
C TYR A 48 -0.08 12.67 9.55
N ASP A 49 -0.48 13.43 8.52
CA ASP A 49 -1.20 14.69 8.71
C ASP A 49 -2.55 14.47 9.43
N GLU A 50 -3.26 13.39 9.09
CA GLU A 50 -4.51 13.00 9.75
C GLU A 50 -4.29 12.65 11.23
N ALA A 51 -3.37 11.72 11.52
CA ALA A 51 -3.07 11.31 12.89
C ALA A 51 -2.60 12.49 13.74
N ARG A 52 -1.80 13.38 13.16
CA ARG A 52 -1.37 14.60 13.84
C ARG A 52 -2.54 15.53 14.12
N ALA A 53 -3.48 15.68 13.19
CA ALA A 53 -4.65 16.53 13.40
C ALA A 53 -5.58 15.97 14.48
N GLU A 54 -5.72 14.65 14.58
CA GLU A 54 -6.46 13.98 15.67
C GLU A 54 -5.82 14.24 17.04
N LEU A 55 -4.50 14.11 17.13
CA LEU A 55 -3.74 14.48 18.34
C LEU A 55 -3.95 15.96 18.72
N GLU A 56 -3.90 16.87 17.75
CA GLU A 56 -4.10 18.31 17.98
C GLU A 56 -5.55 18.64 18.41
N ARG A 57 -6.54 17.86 17.96
CA ARG A 57 -7.95 17.97 18.40
C ARG A 57 -8.23 17.27 19.73
N GLY A 58 -7.29 16.48 20.25
CA GLY A 58 -7.46 15.66 21.45
C GLY A 58 -8.39 14.45 21.23
N GLU A 59 -8.50 14.00 19.97
CA GLU A 59 -9.23 12.79 19.58
C GLU A 59 -8.36 11.54 19.75
N ASP A 60 -7.04 11.73 19.82
CA ASP A 60 -6.04 10.69 20.11
C ASP A 60 -5.01 11.22 21.13
N GLU A 61 -4.22 10.31 21.72
CA GLU A 61 -3.23 10.61 22.74
C GLU A 61 -1.90 9.88 22.54
N LEU A 62 -0.79 10.56 22.82
CA LEU A 62 0.53 9.93 22.82
C LEU A 62 0.69 9.01 24.04
N ILE A 63 0.95 7.73 23.78
CA ILE A 63 1.26 6.74 24.82
C ILE A 63 2.78 6.52 24.97
N PRO A 64 3.27 6.15 26.16
CA PRO A 64 4.67 5.77 26.35
C PRO A 64 5.08 4.56 25.49
N TRP A 65 6.33 4.56 25.01
CA TRP A 65 6.87 3.48 24.15
C TRP A 65 6.68 2.06 24.73
N GLU A 66 6.93 1.90 26.03
CA GLU A 66 6.77 0.59 26.71
C GLU A 66 5.33 0.10 26.68
N GLN A 67 4.36 1.02 26.77
CA GLN A 67 2.96 0.69 26.65
C GLN A 67 2.61 0.29 25.22
N ALA A 68 3.02 1.09 24.22
CA ALA A 68 2.77 0.80 22.81
C ALA A 68 3.31 -0.57 22.40
N LYS A 69 4.54 -0.90 22.83
CA LYS A 69 5.18 -2.19 22.55
C LYS A 69 4.37 -3.35 23.12
N LYS A 70 3.91 -3.23 24.38
CA LYS A 70 3.09 -4.24 25.04
C LYS A 70 1.78 -4.48 24.27
N GLU A 71 1.08 -3.41 23.90
CA GLU A 71 -0.19 -3.50 23.17
C GLU A 71 -0.01 -4.16 21.79
N ILE A 72 1.04 -3.81 21.05
CA ILE A 72 1.37 -4.43 19.75
C ILE A 72 1.65 -5.94 19.91
N GLU A 73 2.41 -6.34 20.92
CA GLU A 73 2.71 -7.76 21.18
C GLU A 73 1.45 -8.55 21.55
N GLU A 74 0.56 -7.97 22.36
CA GLU A 74 -0.73 -8.56 22.72
C GLU A 74 -1.64 -8.74 21.49
N GLU A 75 -1.72 -7.74 20.60
CA GLU A 75 -2.51 -7.82 19.36
C GLU A 75 -1.96 -8.88 18.38
N ARG A 76 -0.64 -8.98 18.25
CA ARG A 76 0.00 -10.03 17.42
C ARG A 76 -0.29 -11.43 17.97
N ALA A 77 -0.26 -11.61 19.29
CA ALA A 77 -0.61 -12.88 19.92
C ALA A 77 -2.08 -13.25 19.70
N LYS A 78 -3.01 -12.27 19.76
CA LYS A 78 -4.44 -12.49 19.48
C LYS A 78 -4.68 -12.85 18.01
N ARG A 79 -4.06 -12.16 17.05
CA ARG A 79 -4.18 -12.49 15.62
C ARG A 79 -3.63 -13.89 15.30
N GLY A 80 -2.44 -14.22 15.80
CA GLY A 80 -1.88 -15.57 15.65
C GLY A 80 -2.71 -16.68 16.30
N HIS A 81 -3.53 -16.35 17.30
CA HIS A 81 -4.51 -17.27 17.89
C HIS A 81 -5.79 -17.41 17.05
N GLN A 82 -6.20 -16.36 16.33
CA GLN A 82 -7.38 -16.38 15.44
C GLN A 82 -7.12 -17.15 14.14
N ASP A 83 -5.89 -17.14 13.62
CA ASP A 83 -5.51 -17.88 12.41
C ASP A 83 -5.22 -19.38 12.68
N ALA A 84 -5.23 -19.80 13.94
CA ALA A 84 -4.94 -21.17 14.38
C ALA A 84 -6.18 -21.98 14.82
N VAL A 85 -7.39 -21.44 14.63
CA VAL A 85 -8.70 -22.05 14.95
C VAL A 85 -9.53 -22.30 13.71
#